data_AF-A0A8R7P977-F1
#
_entry.id   AF-A0A8R7P977-F1
#
_cell.length_a   1.000
_cell.length_b   1.000
_cell.length_c   1.000
_cell.angle_alpha   90.00
_cell.angle_beta   90.00
_cell.angle_gamma   90.00
#
_symmetry.space_group_name_H-M   'P 1'
#
loop_
_entity.id
_entity.type
_entity.pdbx_description
1 polymer ?
#
loop_
_entity_poly.entity_id
_entity_poly.type
_entity_poly.pdbx_seq_one_letter_code
_entity_poly.pdbx_strand_id
1 'polypeptide(L)'
;MMDDQGEIVVDIRSSDESTVHPANVVLIQALAIFCGSNSIYPYSHVVDWWVSRLEKDAELVRQGEHGGKYIFLLNNTSNVRQMVRHQRASFVGDELASRLSSMMEGYKKSYLDECWAPLNRLNVEEFTAQFLATSKCQMTWKVTAELRYQLRREIVDLIVPSYEVSLSALRGKGSRHSGVSNSLNGPMVGNKKQKKYTGGELEVEIGGLFEG
;
A
#
# COMPACT_ATOMS: atom_id res chain seq x y z
N MET A 1 -8.11 30.69 26.94
CA MET A 1 -7.04 30.60 27.95
C MET A 1 -5.79 30.27 27.15
N MET A 2 -4.80 31.17 27.15
CA MET A 2 -3.59 31.08 26.32
C MET A 2 -2.55 30.19 27.00
N ASP A 3 -1.94 29.31 26.23
CA ASP A 3 -0.78 28.51 26.55
C ASP A 3 0.47 29.08 25.84
N ASP A 4 1.54 29.19 26.62
CA ASP A 4 2.66 30.13 26.46
C ASP A 4 3.87 29.52 25.72
N GLN A 5 3.60 28.79 24.65
CA GLN A 5 4.60 28.43 23.64
C GLN A 5 3.91 28.49 22.28
N GLY A 6 4.43 29.32 21.37
CA GLY A 6 3.89 29.55 20.02
C GLY A 6 3.99 28.35 19.08
N GLU A 7 3.60 27.16 19.53
CA GLU A 7 3.24 26.04 18.67
C GLU A 7 1.82 26.28 18.19
N ILE A 8 1.67 26.54 16.90
CA ILE A 8 0.39 26.37 16.24
C ILE A 8 0.12 24.86 16.29
N VAL A 9 -0.59 24.41 17.32
CA VAL A 9 -1.18 23.07 17.35
C VAL A 9 -2.27 23.09 16.29
N VAL A 10 -1.90 22.79 15.05
CA VAL A 10 -2.85 22.42 14.02
C VAL A 10 -3.45 21.11 14.50
N ASP A 11 -4.68 21.17 15.00
CA ASP A 11 -5.45 19.99 15.37
C ASP A 11 -5.82 19.22 14.08
N ILE A 12 -4.88 18.43 13.57
CA ILE A 12 -5.05 17.54 12.41
C ILE A 12 -5.74 16.25 12.90
N ARG A 13 -6.85 16.38 13.63
CA ARG A 13 -7.67 15.22 14.05
C ARG A 13 -8.93 15.02 13.22
N SER A 14 -9.11 15.75 12.11
CA SER A 14 -10.32 15.62 11.29
C SER A 14 -10.07 15.54 9.78
N SER A 15 -9.11 14.72 9.35
CA SER A 15 -8.98 14.41 7.92
C SER A 15 -8.75 12.92 7.69
N ASP A 16 -9.72 12.11 8.11
CA ASP A 16 -9.86 10.74 7.61
C ASP A 16 -10.12 10.71 6.08
N GLU A 17 -10.40 11.86 5.45
CA GLU A 17 -10.74 11.93 4.01
C GLU A 17 -9.66 12.50 3.07
N SER A 18 -8.74 13.36 3.53
CA SER A 18 -7.64 13.82 2.67
C SER A 18 -6.47 12.85 2.73
N THR A 19 -6.27 12.10 1.64
CA THR A 19 -5.04 11.34 1.39
C THR A 19 -3.80 12.22 1.27
N VAL A 20 -3.97 13.53 1.14
CA VAL A 20 -2.90 14.51 0.96
C VAL A 20 -2.65 15.27 2.26
N HIS A 21 -1.42 15.15 2.75
CA HIS A 21 -0.95 15.72 3.98
C HIS A 21 -0.55 17.20 3.79
N PRO A 22 -0.92 18.11 4.70
CA PRO A 22 -0.63 19.54 4.57
C PRO A 22 0.87 19.86 4.48
N ALA A 23 1.73 19.03 5.08
CA ALA A 23 3.19 19.21 4.97
C ALA A 23 3.71 19.15 3.53
N ASN A 24 2.98 18.53 2.59
CA ASN A 24 3.34 18.54 1.17
C ASN A 24 3.32 19.96 0.61
N VAL A 25 2.30 20.75 0.95
CA VAL A 25 2.19 22.15 0.51
C VAL A 25 3.33 22.99 1.10
N VAL A 26 3.63 22.80 2.38
CA VAL A 26 4.73 23.49 3.06
C VAL A 26 6.07 23.18 2.40
N LEU A 27 6.35 21.91 2.11
CA LEU A 27 7.55 21.50 1.38
C LEU A 27 7.63 22.20 0.02
N ILE A 28 6.55 22.17 -0.75
CA ILE A 28 6.51 22.75 -2.09
C ILE A 28 6.72 24.28 -2.06
N GLN A 29 6.13 24.98 -1.09
CA GLN A 29 6.36 26.42 -0.89
C GLN A 29 7.82 26.71 -0.52
N ALA A 30 8.40 25.93 0.39
CA ALA A 30 9.80 26.07 0.78
C ALA A 30 10.73 25.86 -0.42
N LEU A 31 10.53 24.80 -1.21
CA LEU A 31 11.30 24.54 -2.42
C LEU A 31 11.22 25.70 -3.43
N ALA A 32 10.03 26.28 -3.62
CA ALA A 32 9.86 27.44 -4.50
C ALA A 32 10.66 28.67 -4.02
N ILE A 33 10.70 28.94 -2.71
CA ILE A 33 11.50 30.04 -2.13
C ILE A 33 12.99 29.79 -2.34
N PHE A 34 13.49 28.58 -2.03
CA PHE A 34 14.90 28.25 -2.20
C PHE A 34 15.35 28.40 -3.66
N CYS A 35 14.57 27.86 -4.61
CA CYS A 35 14.87 27.99 -6.04
C CYS A 35 14.80 29.44 -6.53
N GLY A 36 13.84 30.25 -6.06
CA GLY A 36 13.70 31.65 -6.46
C GLY A 36 14.81 32.57 -5.94
N SER A 37 15.52 32.15 -4.90
CA SER A 37 16.56 32.95 -4.24
C SER A 37 17.97 32.77 -4.82
N ASN A 38 18.18 31.92 -5.85
CA ASN A 38 19.50 31.50 -6.33
C ASN A 38 20.44 30.99 -5.20
N SER A 39 19.86 30.58 -4.08
CA SER A 39 20.61 30.13 -2.92
C SER A 39 21.06 28.69 -3.13
N ILE A 40 22.36 28.41 -2.90
CA ILE A 40 22.97 27.07 -2.92
C ILE A 40 22.62 26.31 -1.60
N TYR A 41 21.55 26.70 -0.90
CA TYR A 41 21.21 26.06 0.36
C TYR A 41 20.68 24.65 0.10
N PRO A 42 21.23 23.62 0.75
CA PRO A 42 20.78 22.25 0.53
C PRO A 42 19.34 22.10 1.03
N TYR A 43 18.41 21.89 0.10
CA TYR A 43 17.01 21.61 0.40
C TYR A 43 16.80 20.22 1.05
N SER A 44 17.87 19.42 1.17
CA SER A 44 17.87 18.10 1.78
C SER A 44 17.28 18.12 3.19
N HIS A 45 17.64 19.08 4.04
CA HIS A 45 17.13 19.18 5.40
C HIS A 45 15.62 19.37 5.48
N VAL A 46 15.05 20.13 4.53
CA VAL A 46 13.59 20.37 4.48
C VAL A 46 12.86 19.13 3.99
N VAL A 47 13.45 18.42 3.02
CA VAL A 47 12.95 17.12 2.58
C VAL A 47 13.03 16.11 3.72
N ASP A 48 14.15 16.04 4.45
CA ASP A 48 14.34 15.13 5.59
C ASP A 48 13.30 15.41 6.69
N TRP A 49 13.08 16.68 7.02
CA TRP A 49 12.03 17.08 7.96
C TRP A 49 10.64 16.64 7.49
N TRP A 50 10.33 16.85 6.22
CA TRP A 50 9.05 16.42 5.63
C TRP A 50 8.89 14.89 5.68
N VAL A 51 9.94 14.13 5.37
CA VAL A 51 9.95 12.66 5.47
C VAL A 51 9.68 12.23 6.91
N SER A 52 10.45 12.73 7.87
CA SER A 52 10.27 12.37 9.29
C SER A 52 8.88 12.74 9.81
N ARG A 53 8.32 13.86 9.34
CA ARG A 53 6.96 14.26 9.69
C ARG A 53 5.93 13.27 9.15
N LEU A 54 6.04 12.91 7.87
CA LEU A 54 5.13 11.93 7.27
C LEU A 54 5.25 10.55 7.90
N GLU A 55 6.46 10.08 8.19
CA GLU A 55 6.67 8.78 8.84
C GLU A 55 6.03 8.73 10.22
N LYS A 56 6.18 9.81 11.01
CA LYS A 56 5.54 9.91 12.32
C LYS A 56 4.02 9.89 12.22
N ASP A 57 3.45 10.64 11.28
CA ASP A 57 2.00 10.71 11.10
C ASP A 57 1.45 9.41 10.45
N ALA A 58 2.25 8.72 9.65
CA ALA A 58 1.88 7.44 9.04
C ALA A 58 1.65 6.33 10.08
N GLU A 59 2.36 6.36 11.22
CA GLU A 59 2.12 5.44 12.34
C GLU A 59 0.79 5.73 13.08
N LEU A 60 0.16 6.87 12.83
CA LEU A 60 -1.16 7.23 13.34
C LEU A 60 -2.29 6.95 12.33
N VAL A 61 -1.95 6.85 11.05
CA VAL A 61 -2.92 6.58 9.99
C VAL A 61 -3.25 5.09 9.94
N ARG A 62 -4.56 4.76 9.99
CA ARG A 62 -5.05 3.38 9.89
C ARG A 62 -4.35 2.43 10.87
N GLN A 63 -4.23 2.85 12.13
CA GLN A 63 -3.58 2.08 13.17
C GLN A 63 -4.16 0.67 13.26
N GLY A 64 -3.28 -0.33 13.18
CA GLY A 64 -3.65 -1.75 13.20
C GLY A 64 -4.00 -2.35 11.83
N GLU A 65 -4.10 -1.54 10.77
CA GLU A 65 -4.27 -2.04 9.40
C GLU A 65 -2.90 -2.26 8.72
N HIS A 66 -2.58 -3.52 8.41
CA HIS A 66 -1.32 -3.89 7.77
C HIS A 66 -1.10 -3.12 6.45
N GLY A 67 0.05 -2.46 6.33
CA GLY A 67 0.45 -1.67 5.18
C GLY A 67 -0.26 -0.34 4.95
N GLY A 68 -1.20 0.07 5.82
CA GLY A 68 -1.91 1.35 5.70
C GLY A 68 -0.96 2.55 5.68
N LYS A 69 0.10 2.50 6.49
CA LYS A 69 1.16 3.52 6.55
C LYS A 69 1.91 3.70 5.23
N TYR A 70 2.22 2.63 4.52
CA TYR A 70 2.94 2.73 3.24
C TYR A 70 2.05 3.32 2.14
N ILE A 71 0.75 3.05 2.15
CA ILE A 71 -0.19 3.65 1.21
C ILE A 71 -0.31 5.16 1.47
N PHE A 72 -0.33 5.57 2.73
CA PHE A 72 -0.25 6.98 3.10
C PHE A 72 1.05 7.63 2.58
N LEU A 73 2.20 7.01 2.83
CA LEU A 73 3.51 7.51 2.38
C LEU A 73 3.60 7.57 0.84
N LEU A 74 3.09 6.56 0.13
CA LEU A 74 3.04 6.51 -1.33
C LEU A 74 2.20 7.63 -1.92
N ASN A 75 0.99 7.83 -1.42
CA ASN A 75 0.10 8.90 -1.88
C ASN A 75 0.74 10.28 -1.72
N ASN A 76 1.34 10.55 -0.57
CA ASN A 76 1.97 11.83 -0.29
C ASN A 76 3.25 12.06 -1.10
N THR A 77 4.09 11.03 -1.23
CA THR A 77 5.30 11.13 -2.06
C THR A 77 4.96 11.33 -3.54
N SER A 78 3.94 10.64 -4.04
CA SER A 78 3.45 10.81 -5.41
C SER A 78 2.84 12.19 -5.63
N ASN A 79 2.09 12.70 -4.66
CA ASN A 79 1.55 14.06 -4.70
C ASN A 79 2.66 15.12 -4.79
N VAL A 80 3.67 15.05 -3.94
CA VAL A 80 4.83 15.98 -4.00
C VAL A 80 5.54 15.86 -5.35
N ARG A 81 5.78 14.64 -5.85
CA ARG A 81 6.39 14.40 -7.16
C ARG A 81 5.59 15.04 -8.30
N GLN A 82 4.25 14.97 -8.25
CA GLN A 82 3.38 15.64 -9.22
C GLN A 82 3.45 17.16 -9.10
N MET A 83 3.36 17.71 -7.87
CA MET A 83 3.44 19.16 -7.63
C MET A 83 4.77 19.74 -8.12
N VAL A 84 5.88 19.06 -7.84
CA VAL A 84 7.22 19.41 -8.35
C VAL A 84 7.24 19.45 -9.87
N ARG A 85 6.70 18.43 -10.54
CA ARG A 85 6.62 18.38 -12.02
C ARG A 85 5.81 19.54 -12.59
N HIS A 86 4.68 19.88 -11.95
CA HIS A 86 3.79 20.93 -12.42
C HIS A 86 4.34 22.34 -12.26
N GLN A 87 5.22 22.59 -11.29
CA GLN A 87 5.81 23.91 -11.08
C GLN A 87 6.79 24.36 -12.18
N ARG A 88 7.05 23.54 -13.21
CA ARG A 88 7.94 23.86 -14.36
C ARG A 88 9.28 24.46 -13.93
N ALA A 89 9.73 24.16 -12.72
CA ALA A 89 11.04 24.56 -12.28
C ALA A 89 12.02 23.66 -13.03
N SER A 90 12.67 24.21 -14.05
CA SER A 90 13.93 23.72 -14.61
C SER A 90 15.07 23.63 -13.56
N PHE A 91 14.74 23.69 -12.27
CA PHE A 91 15.60 23.88 -11.12
C PHE A 91 15.36 22.86 -9.99
N VAL A 92 14.25 22.10 -10.01
CA VAL A 92 14.11 20.97 -9.09
C VAL A 92 14.91 19.82 -9.69
N GLY A 93 16.13 19.65 -9.18
CA GLY A 93 17.14 18.79 -9.77
C GLY A 93 16.69 17.32 -9.88
N ASP A 94 17.28 16.63 -10.85
CA ASP A 94 17.15 15.18 -11.06
C ASP A 94 17.37 14.38 -9.76
N GLU A 95 18.15 14.93 -8.83
CA GLU A 95 18.38 14.38 -7.49
C GLU A 95 17.09 14.26 -6.66
N LEU A 96 16.25 15.31 -6.56
CA LEU A 96 15.00 15.23 -5.80
C LEU A 96 14.02 14.26 -6.48
N ALA A 97 13.93 14.30 -7.81
CA ALA A 97 13.08 13.38 -8.56
C ALA A 97 13.51 11.92 -8.38
N SER A 98 14.83 11.66 -8.39
CA SER A 98 15.42 10.35 -8.12
C SER A 98 15.14 9.90 -6.69
N ARG A 99 15.35 10.79 -5.70
CA ARG A 99 15.07 10.51 -4.29
C ARG A 99 13.60 10.14 -4.06
N LEU A 100 12.67 10.94 -4.58
CA LEU A 100 11.23 10.66 -4.47
C LEU A 100 10.87 9.34 -5.14
N SER A 101 11.45 9.03 -6.31
CA SER A 101 11.21 7.76 -7.00
C SER A 101 11.74 6.57 -6.19
N SER A 102 12.93 6.69 -5.60
CA SER A 102 13.51 5.65 -4.73
C SER A 102 12.66 5.42 -3.49
N MET A 103 12.15 6.48 -2.85
CA MET A 103 11.24 6.36 -1.72
C MET A 103 9.94 5.64 -2.11
N MET A 104 9.33 6.01 -3.25
CA MET A 104 8.12 5.34 -3.73
C MET A 104 8.35 3.84 -3.96
N GLU A 105 9.46 3.46 -4.59
CA GLU A 105 9.81 2.05 -4.77
C GLU A 105 10.03 1.32 -3.44
N GLY A 106 10.67 1.98 -2.47
CA GLY A 106 10.85 1.46 -1.11
C GLY A 106 9.52 1.19 -0.40
N TYR A 107 8.63 2.19 -0.37
CA TYR A 107 7.31 2.06 0.28
C TYR A 107 6.42 1.03 -0.41
N LYS A 108 6.46 0.96 -1.75
CA LYS A 108 5.74 -0.05 -2.53
C LYS A 108 6.22 -1.45 -2.18
N LYS A 109 7.54 -1.66 -2.14
CA LYS A 109 8.13 -2.94 -1.73
C LYS A 109 7.70 -3.32 -0.32
N SER A 110 7.84 -2.41 0.65
CA SER A 110 7.42 -2.67 2.04
C SER A 110 5.93 -3.00 2.16
N TYR A 111 5.08 -2.33 1.39
CA TYR A 111 3.66 -2.65 1.31
C TYR A 111 3.39 -4.07 0.79
N LEU A 112 4.04 -4.47 -0.31
CA LEU A 112 3.89 -5.81 -0.87
C LEU A 112 4.43 -6.89 0.08
N ASP A 113 5.62 -6.65 0.67
CA ASP A 113 6.28 -7.55 1.61
C ASP A 113 5.44 -7.76 2.89
N GLU A 114 4.76 -6.72 3.38
CA GLU A 114 3.94 -6.80 4.58
C GLU A 114 2.54 -7.37 4.32
N CYS A 115 1.87 -6.96 3.24
CA CYS A 115 0.45 -7.28 3.02
C CYS A 115 0.21 -8.54 2.19
N TRP A 116 1.06 -8.80 1.20
CA TRP A 116 0.76 -9.75 0.12
C TRP A 116 1.74 -10.91 0.06
N ALA A 117 3.05 -10.65 0.23
CA ALA A 117 4.06 -11.70 0.22
C ALA A 117 3.81 -12.85 1.22
N PRO A 118 3.26 -12.63 2.43
CA PRO A 118 2.99 -13.71 3.37
C PRO A 118 1.97 -14.74 2.86
N LEU A 119 1.02 -14.31 2.00
CA LEU A 119 -0.04 -15.19 1.49
C LEU A 119 0.54 -16.35 0.67
N ASN A 120 1.69 -16.15 0.01
CA ASN A 120 2.35 -17.17 -0.82
C ASN A 120 2.90 -18.36 -0.01
N ARG A 121 2.89 -18.28 1.33
CA ARG A 121 3.34 -19.36 2.23
C ARG A 121 2.19 -20.15 2.84
N LEU A 122 0.95 -19.75 2.58
CA LEU A 122 -0.24 -20.34 3.17
C LEU A 122 -0.76 -21.51 2.36
N ASN A 123 -1.50 -22.41 3.01
CA ASN A 123 -2.29 -23.38 2.28
C ASN A 123 -3.50 -22.70 1.60
N VAL A 124 -4.17 -23.39 0.66
CA VAL A 124 -5.25 -22.82 -0.16
C VAL A 124 -6.41 -22.25 0.67
N GLU A 125 -6.74 -22.87 1.80
CA GLU A 125 -7.86 -22.43 2.66
C GLU A 125 -7.49 -21.19 3.47
N GLU A 126 -6.30 -21.21 4.11
CA GLU A 126 -5.73 -20.05 4.82
C GLU A 126 -5.51 -18.86 3.89
N PHE A 127 -4.97 -19.11 2.70
CA PHE A 127 -4.80 -18.12 1.65
C PHE A 127 -6.13 -17.43 1.34
N THR A 128 -7.18 -18.21 1.08
CA THR A 128 -8.49 -17.67 0.68
C THR A 128 -9.06 -16.76 1.77
N ALA A 129 -8.96 -17.18 3.03
CA ALA A 129 -9.45 -16.39 4.15
C ALA A 129 -8.68 -15.08 4.33
N GLN A 130 -7.33 -15.12 4.30
CA GLN A 130 -6.51 -13.92 4.40
C GLN A 130 -6.67 -13.00 3.20
N PHE A 131 -6.67 -13.54 1.98
CA PHE A 131 -6.86 -12.78 0.74
C PHE A 131 -8.14 -11.94 0.79
N LEU A 132 -9.26 -12.54 1.22
CA LEU A 132 -10.53 -11.84 1.33
C LEU A 132 -10.54 -10.80 2.45
N ALA A 133 -9.93 -11.10 3.60
CA ALA A 133 -9.82 -10.15 4.70
C ALA A 133 -9.00 -8.92 4.29
N THR A 134 -7.84 -9.14 3.68
CA THR A 134 -6.97 -8.08 3.15
C THR A 134 -7.69 -7.29 2.06
N SER A 135 -8.32 -7.96 1.09
CA SER A 135 -9.01 -7.27 -0.01
C SER A 135 -10.16 -6.40 0.48
N LYS A 136 -11.01 -6.93 1.37
CA LYS A 136 -12.14 -6.18 1.93
C LYS A 136 -11.68 -4.93 2.69
N CYS A 137 -10.60 -5.03 3.44
CA CYS A 137 -10.01 -3.88 4.14
C CYS A 137 -9.57 -2.81 3.12
N GLN A 138 -8.78 -3.23 2.14
CA GLN A 138 -8.08 -2.31 1.22
C GLN A 138 -8.95 -1.77 0.07
N MET A 139 -10.13 -2.34 -0.18
CA MET A 139 -11.11 -1.78 -1.12
C MET A 139 -11.47 -0.32 -0.81
N THR A 140 -11.54 0.03 0.47
CA THR A 140 -11.95 1.37 0.95
C THR A 140 -10.81 2.39 0.95
N TRP A 141 -9.60 1.99 0.57
CA TRP A 141 -8.44 2.84 0.68
C TRP A 141 -8.29 3.74 -0.55
N LYS A 142 -8.25 5.05 -0.36
CA LYS A 142 -8.01 6.01 -1.43
C LYS A 142 -6.55 5.96 -1.92
N VAL A 143 -6.34 5.74 -3.22
CA VAL A 143 -5.02 5.77 -3.90
C VAL A 143 -5.13 6.50 -5.23
N THR A 144 -4.11 7.27 -5.62
CA THR A 144 -4.13 7.98 -6.91
C THR A 144 -4.20 7.00 -8.09
N ALA A 145 -4.86 7.37 -9.19
CA ALA A 145 -5.17 6.45 -10.29
C ALA A 145 -3.93 5.75 -10.88
N GLU A 146 -2.82 6.47 -11.07
CA GLU A 146 -1.57 5.91 -11.58
C GLU A 146 -0.97 4.88 -10.61
N LEU A 147 -0.85 5.23 -9.33
CA LEU A 147 -0.34 4.33 -8.29
C LEU A 147 -1.24 3.11 -8.11
N ARG A 148 -2.55 3.31 -8.12
CA ARG A 148 -3.55 2.25 -7.99
C ARG A 148 -3.37 1.19 -9.08
N TYR A 149 -3.20 1.63 -10.33
CA TYR A 149 -2.97 0.71 -11.44
C TYR A 149 -1.67 -0.09 -11.28
N GLN A 150 -0.58 0.58 -10.86
CA GLN A 150 0.71 -0.07 -10.63
C GLN A 150 0.63 -1.10 -9.49
N LEU A 151 0.07 -0.72 -8.35
CA LEU A 151 -0.08 -1.60 -7.19
C LEU A 151 -0.92 -2.83 -7.51
N ARG A 152 -2.08 -2.66 -8.16
CA ARG A 152 -2.93 -3.80 -8.56
C ARG A 152 -2.18 -4.78 -9.45
N ARG A 153 -1.42 -4.28 -10.43
CA ARG A 153 -0.60 -5.13 -11.30
C ARG A 153 0.44 -5.90 -10.51
N GLU A 154 1.20 -5.22 -9.64
CA GLU A 154 2.25 -5.88 -8.85
C GLU A 154 1.69 -6.89 -7.85
N ILE A 155 0.50 -6.65 -7.29
CA ILE A 155 -0.21 -7.63 -6.45
C ILE A 155 -0.60 -8.85 -7.28
N VAL A 156 -1.16 -8.67 -8.48
CA VAL A 156 -1.50 -9.77 -9.40
C VAL A 156 -0.26 -10.61 -9.71
N ASP A 157 0.83 -9.96 -10.14
CA ASP A 157 2.08 -10.62 -10.52
C ASP A 157 2.69 -11.41 -9.36
N LEU A 158 2.51 -10.93 -8.13
CA LEU A 158 3.01 -11.57 -6.91
C LEU A 158 2.17 -12.77 -6.47
N ILE A 159 0.85 -12.67 -6.56
CA ILE A 159 -0.09 -13.59 -5.89
C ILE A 159 -0.61 -14.67 -6.82
N VAL A 160 -1.04 -14.30 -8.04
CA VAL A 160 -1.76 -15.22 -8.93
C VAL A 160 -0.93 -16.44 -9.30
N PRO A 161 0.34 -16.30 -9.75
CA PRO A 161 1.14 -17.47 -10.11
C PRO A 161 1.38 -18.44 -8.94
N SER A 162 1.63 -17.90 -7.74
CA SER A 162 1.89 -18.71 -6.54
C SER A 162 0.65 -19.50 -6.12
N TYR A 163 -0.51 -18.86 -6.16
CA TYR A 163 -1.78 -19.50 -5.83
C TYR A 163 -2.15 -20.60 -6.84
N GLU A 164 -1.96 -20.38 -8.14
CA GLU A 164 -2.27 -21.38 -9.18
C GLU A 164 -1.41 -22.64 -9.07
N VAL A 165 -0.12 -22.49 -8.74
CA VAL A 165 0.78 -23.61 -8.45
C VAL A 165 0.26 -24.41 -7.25
N SER A 166 -0.12 -23.74 -6.17
CA SER A 166 -0.64 -24.35 -4.94
C SER A 166 -1.97 -25.08 -5.18
N LEU A 167 -2.87 -24.47 -5.97
CA LEU A 167 -4.15 -25.07 -6.35
C LEU A 167 -3.96 -26.31 -7.23
N SER A 168 -3.01 -26.26 -8.17
CA SER A 168 -2.68 -27.39 -9.06
C SER A 168 -2.10 -28.57 -8.30
N ALA A 169 -1.19 -28.30 -7.35
CA ALA A 169 -0.61 -29.32 -6.48
C ALA A 169 -1.69 -30.04 -5.64
N LEU A 170 -2.69 -29.29 -5.15
CA LEU A 170 -3.81 -29.85 -4.40
C LEU A 170 -4.68 -30.78 -5.27
N ARG A 171 -4.96 -30.39 -6.52
CA ARG A 171 -5.71 -31.22 -7.48
C ARG A 171 -4.94 -32.51 -7.82
N GLY A 172 -3.63 -32.43 -8.02
CA GLY A 172 -2.77 -33.57 -8.31
C GLY A 172 -2.69 -34.59 -7.17
N LYS A 173 -2.72 -34.14 -5.90
CA LYS A 173 -2.77 -35.03 -4.73
C LYS A 173 -4.12 -35.75 -4.60
N GLY A 174 -5.23 -35.07 -4.89
CA GLY A 174 -6.57 -35.68 -4.87
C GLY A 174 -6.75 -36.79 -5.92
N SER A 175 -6.07 -36.69 -7.06
CA SER A 175 -6.14 -37.68 -8.14
C SER A 175 -5.36 -38.97 -7.87
N ARG A 176 -4.37 -38.97 -6.99
CA ARG A 176 -3.50 -40.14 -6.72
C ARG A 176 -3.97 -41.02 -5.56
N HIS A 177 -5.01 -40.60 -4.84
CA HIS A 177 -5.53 -41.32 -3.67
C HIS A 177 -6.94 -41.90 -3.87
N SER A 178 -7.46 -42.00 -5.09
CA SER A 178 -8.75 -42.71 -5.35
C SER A 178 -8.58 -44.24 -5.41
N GLY A 179 -7.62 -44.80 -4.69
CA GLY A 179 -7.40 -46.22 -4.55
C GLY A 179 -7.21 -46.56 -3.08
N VAL A 180 -8.26 -47.11 -2.48
CA VAL A 180 -8.32 -47.73 -1.14
C VAL A 180 -8.48 -46.76 0.05
N SER A 181 -9.70 -46.67 0.57
CA SER A 181 -9.97 -46.97 1.99
C SER A 181 -11.47 -47.15 2.29
N ASN A 182 -11.76 -48.25 2.97
CA ASN A 182 -13.06 -48.61 3.53
C ASN A 182 -13.39 -47.75 4.76
N SER A 183 -14.68 -47.45 4.92
CA SER A 183 -15.46 -47.34 6.17
C SER A 183 -14.81 -46.65 7.39
N LEU A 184 -15.38 -45.53 7.82
CA LEU A 184 -15.94 -45.36 9.17
C LEU A 184 -16.80 -44.08 9.24
N ASN A 185 -18.07 -44.26 9.60
CA ASN A 185 -19.07 -43.20 9.76
C ASN A 185 -18.76 -42.36 11.01
N GLY A 186 -18.62 -41.05 10.83
CA GLY A 186 -18.69 -40.03 11.88
C GLY A 186 -19.63 -38.89 11.43
N PRO A 187 -20.31 -38.19 12.36
CA PRO A 187 -21.35 -37.23 12.00
C PRO A 187 -20.74 -36.03 11.28
N MET A 188 -21.23 -35.76 10.06
CA MET A 188 -20.85 -34.60 9.25
C MET A 188 -21.32 -33.31 9.92
N VAL A 189 -20.41 -32.64 10.63
CA VAL A 189 -20.51 -31.19 10.84
C VAL A 189 -20.34 -30.54 9.48
N GLY A 190 -21.32 -29.71 9.08
CA GLY A 190 -21.38 -29.09 7.77
C GLY A 190 -20.18 -28.19 7.48
N ASN A 191 -19.13 -28.75 6.90
CA ASN A 191 -18.05 -27.98 6.28
C ASN A 191 -18.65 -27.24 5.08
N LYS A 192 -19.01 -25.97 5.24
CA LYS A 192 -19.15 -25.06 4.10
C LYS A 192 -17.82 -25.09 3.36
N LYS A 193 -17.77 -25.77 2.21
CA LYS A 193 -16.59 -25.76 1.33
C LYS A 193 -16.28 -24.29 1.04
N GLN A 194 -15.16 -23.78 1.55
CA GLN A 194 -14.70 -22.44 1.22
C GLN A 194 -14.52 -22.33 -0.29
N LYS A 195 -14.99 -21.22 -0.87
CA LYS A 195 -14.91 -20.96 -2.31
C LYS A 195 -13.43 -20.97 -2.70
N LYS A 196 -13.05 -21.86 -3.62
CA LYS A 196 -11.72 -21.84 -4.25
C LYS A 196 -11.80 -20.92 -5.45
N TYR A 197 -10.88 -19.96 -5.52
CA TYR A 197 -10.77 -19.03 -6.64
C TYR A 197 -9.99 -19.67 -7.79
N THR A 198 -10.27 -19.24 -9.01
CA THR A 198 -9.37 -19.35 -10.17
C THR A 198 -8.42 -18.14 -10.22
N GLY A 199 -7.32 -18.21 -10.97
CA GLY A 199 -6.42 -17.06 -11.15
C GLY A 199 -7.15 -15.81 -11.66
N GLY A 200 -8.00 -15.97 -12.68
CA GLY A 200 -8.83 -14.88 -13.20
C GLY A 200 -9.82 -14.30 -12.18
N GLU A 201 -10.39 -15.10 -11.28
CA GLU A 201 -11.24 -14.55 -10.21
C GLU A 201 -10.43 -13.76 -9.17
N LEU A 202 -9.18 -14.13 -8.90
CA LEU A 202 -8.30 -13.32 -8.05
C LEU A 202 -7.95 -11.99 -8.71
N GLU A 203 -7.65 -11.99 -10.01
CA GLU A 203 -7.38 -10.75 -10.76
C GLU A 203 -8.56 -9.77 -10.71
N VAL A 204 -9.79 -10.29 -10.86
CA VAL A 204 -11.01 -9.47 -10.75
C VAL A 204 -11.14 -8.85 -9.37
N GLU A 205 -10.90 -9.62 -8.29
CA GLU A 205 -10.97 -9.11 -6.92
C GLU A 205 -9.89 -8.06 -6.65
N ILE A 206 -8.65 -8.32 -7.09
CA ILE A 206 -7.53 -7.36 -7.00
C ILE A 206 -7.85 -6.09 -7.80
N GLY A 207 -8.57 -6.24 -8.92
CA GLY A 207 -9.10 -5.15 -9.72
C GLY A 207 -10.03 -4.20 -8.96
N GLY A 208 -10.65 -4.64 -7.86
CA GLY A 208 -11.52 -3.83 -6.99
C GLY A 208 -10.82 -3.11 -5.84
N LEU A 209 -9.52 -3.33 -5.60
CA LEU A 209 -8.80 -2.73 -4.48
C LEU A 209 -8.62 -1.22 -4.66
N PHE A 210 -8.71 -0.43 -3.60
CA PHE A 210 -8.49 1.02 -3.66
C PHE A 210 -9.54 1.83 -4.47
N GLU A 211 -10.82 1.51 -4.31
CA GLU A 211 -11.94 2.24 -4.94
C GLU A 211 -12.66 3.20 -3.97
N GLY A 212 -12.15 3.34 -2.74
CA GLY A 212 -12.69 4.27 -1.74
C GLY A 212 -12.44 5.74 -2.03
#